data_AF-X5CVA9-F1
#
_entry.id   AF-X5CVA9-F1
#
_cell.length_a   1.000
_cell.length_b   1.000
_cell.length_c   1.000
_cell.angle_alpha   90.00
_cell.angle_beta   90.00
_cell.angle_gamma   90.00
#
_symmetry.space_group_name_H-M   'P 1'
#
loop_
_entity.id
_entity.type
_entity.pdbx_description
1 polymer ?
#
loop_
_entity_poly.entity_id
_entity_poly.type
_entity_poly.pdbx_seq_one_letter_code
_entity_poly.pdbx_strand_id
1 'polypeptide(L)'
;METQAVFVKSENPEVLEPRVAYTNFQSVEEMRQKYRLHASDTGSAQVQIAVLTARIQYMTAHMQKNKKDYASLRGLTAMVVRRRKLLEYLLREDLDEFNRITSELNIRTNQLMKPKLQGARGRRT
;
A
#
# COMPACT_ATOMS: atom_id res chain seq x y z
N MET A 1 5.86 -55.10 -17.06
CA MET A 1 6.00 -54.80 -15.63
C MET A 1 5.82 -53.29 -15.49
N GLU A 2 4.62 -52.85 -15.08
CA GLU A 2 4.32 -51.43 -14.86
C GLU A 2 4.88 -51.02 -13.50
N THR A 3 5.88 -50.14 -13.50
CA THR A 3 6.35 -49.45 -12.29
C THR A 3 5.37 -48.33 -11.95
N GLN A 4 4.48 -48.58 -10.99
CA GLN A 4 3.67 -47.52 -10.39
C GLN A 4 4.58 -46.61 -9.56
N ALA A 5 4.63 -45.33 -9.92
CA ALA A 5 5.30 -44.30 -9.13
C ALA A 5 4.53 -44.09 -7.83
N VAL A 6 5.11 -44.50 -6.71
CA VAL A 6 4.57 -44.25 -5.36
C VAL A 6 4.97 -42.84 -4.94
N PHE A 7 3.98 -41.96 -4.78
CA PHE A 7 4.20 -40.62 -4.24
C PHE A 7 4.43 -40.73 -2.73
N VAL A 8 5.68 -40.76 -2.30
CA VAL A 8 6.05 -40.73 -0.88
C VAL A 8 5.82 -39.32 -0.35
N LYS A 9 4.75 -39.09 0.41
CA LYS A 9 4.62 -37.88 1.22
C LYS A 9 5.72 -37.93 2.28
N SER A 10 6.65 -36.98 2.26
CA SER A 10 7.66 -36.86 3.31
C SER A 10 6.98 -36.70 4.67
N GLU A 11 7.36 -37.52 5.64
CA GLU A 11 6.75 -37.56 6.99
C GLU A 11 6.93 -36.26 7.78
N ASN A 12 7.79 -35.37 7.31
CA ASN A 12 7.92 -34.02 7.81
C ASN A 12 8.08 -33.07 6.61
N PRO A 13 7.00 -32.45 6.11
CA PRO A 13 7.14 -31.41 5.10
C PRO A 13 7.86 -30.25 5.80
N GLU A 14 9.09 -29.96 5.40
CA GLU A 14 9.76 -28.72 5.80
C GLU A 14 8.81 -27.58 5.43
N VAL A 15 8.19 -26.97 6.44
CA VAL A 15 7.24 -25.87 6.24
C VAL A 15 8.08 -24.69 5.79
N LEU A 16 8.25 -24.59 4.48
CA LEU A 16 9.01 -23.52 3.85
C LEU A 16 8.30 -22.20 4.16
N GLU A 17 9.00 -21.32 4.86
CA GLU A 17 8.55 -19.96 5.09
C GLU A 17 8.21 -19.29 3.74
N PRO A 18 7.03 -18.68 3.61
CA PRO A 18 6.63 -18.06 2.36
C PRO A 18 7.59 -16.93 1.98
N ARG A 19 7.90 -16.84 0.69
CA ARG A 19 8.72 -15.73 0.17
C ARG A 19 8.05 -14.40 0.52
N VAL A 20 8.84 -13.40 0.89
CA VAL A 20 8.34 -12.06 1.24
C VAL A 20 7.49 -11.43 0.11
N ALA A 21 7.78 -11.76 -1.15
CA ALA A 21 6.97 -11.33 -2.29
C ALA A 21 5.52 -11.86 -2.23
N TYR A 22 5.34 -13.11 -1.77
CA TYR A 22 4.04 -13.75 -1.63
C TYR A 22 3.22 -13.11 -0.50
N THR A 23 3.84 -12.86 0.65
CA THR A 23 3.17 -12.23 1.79
C THR A 23 2.74 -10.79 1.49
N ASN A 24 3.54 -10.04 0.72
CA ASN A 24 3.14 -8.71 0.24
C ASN A 24 2.00 -8.76 -0.78
N PHE A 25 1.97 -9.77 -1.67
CA PHE A 25 0.84 -9.94 -2.58
C PHE A 25 -0.45 -10.23 -1.81
N GLN A 26 -0.40 -11.12 -0.82
CA GLN A 26 -1.54 -11.44 0.03
C GLN A 26 -2.05 -10.21 0.78
N SER A 27 -1.17 -9.44 1.42
CA SER A 27 -1.58 -8.24 2.17
C SER A 27 -2.23 -7.17 1.28
N VAL A 28 -1.75 -7.02 0.04
CA VAL A 28 -2.38 -6.12 -0.94
C VAL A 28 -3.77 -6.59 -1.32
N GLU A 29 -3.97 -7.90 -1.53
CA GLU A 29 -5.27 -8.45 -1.88
C GLU A 29 -6.26 -8.41 -0.71
N GLU A 30 -5.80 -8.64 0.52
CA GLU A 30 -6.59 -8.45 1.74
C GLU A 30 -7.09 -7.00 1.85
N MET A 31 -6.19 -6.02 1.66
CA MET A 31 -6.56 -4.60 1.67
C MET A 31 -7.55 -4.27 0.55
N ARG A 32 -7.37 -4.82 -0.66
CA ARG A 32 -8.33 -4.63 -1.75
C ARG A 32 -9.71 -5.17 -1.39
N GLN A 33 -9.77 -6.38 -0.84
CA GLN A 33 -11.02 -7.04 -0.51
C GLN A 33 -11.76 -6.35 0.65
N LYS A 34 -11.03 -5.76 1.59
CA LYS A 34 -11.60 -5.06 2.76
C LYS A 34 -12.22 -3.71 2.40
N TYR A 35 -11.60 -2.94 1.49
CA TYR A 35 -11.99 -1.55 1.21
C TYR A 35 -12.81 -1.37 -0.08
N ARG A 36 -13.13 -2.45 -0.80
CA ARG A 36 -13.97 -2.42 -2.00
C ARG A 36 -15.41 -2.01 -1.67
N LEU A 37 -15.99 -1.16 -2.50
CA LEU A 37 -17.40 -0.75 -2.38
C LEU A 37 -18.36 -1.79 -2.98
N HIS A 38 -17.91 -2.50 -4.02
CA HIS A 38 -18.63 -3.59 -4.67
C HIS A 38 -17.66 -4.71 -5.07
N ALA A 39 -18.17 -5.87 -5.48
CA ALA A 39 -17.36 -7.07 -5.71
C ALA A 39 -16.20 -6.86 -6.72
N SER A 40 -16.43 -6.04 -7.75
CA SER A 40 -15.49 -5.71 -8.83
C SER A 40 -14.74 -4.38 -8.65
N ASP A 41 -14.84 -3.73 -7.48
CA ASP A 41 -14.20 -2.43 -7.27
C ASP A 41 -12.68 -2.59 -7.10
N THR A 42 -11.95 -2.10 -8.09
CA THR A 42 -10.49 -2.04 -8.09
C THR A 42 -9.94 -0.62 -8.10
N GLY A 43 -10.83 0.37 -8.23
CA GLY A 43 -10.49 1.72 -8.68
C GLY A 43 -10.91 2.84 -7.74
N SER A 44 -11.77 2.57 -6.76
CA SER A 44 -12.18 3.58 -5.79
C SER A 44 -10.99 4.17 -5.02
N ALA A 45 -11.16 5.42 -4.54
CA ALA A 45 -10.12 6.11 -3.80
C ALA A 45 -9.73 5.33 -2.53
N GLN A 46 -10.73 4.74 -1.87
CA GLN A 46 -10.63 3.90 -0.69
C GLN A 46 -9.70 2.70 -0.93
N VAL A 47 -10.00 1.90 -1.97
CA VAL A 47 -9.18 0.74 -2.36
C VAL A 47 -7.76 1.16 -2.72
N GLN A 48 -7.60 2.23 -3.50
CA GLN A 48 -6.28 2.70 -3.90
C GLN A 48 -5.43 3.16 -2.70
N ILE A 49 -6.03 3.86 -1.72
CA ILE A 49 -5.33 4.29 -0.50
C ILE A 49 -4.88 3.09 0.34
N ALA A 50 -5.74 2.10 0.51
CA ALA A 50 -5.43 0.89 1.26
C ALA A 50 -4.28 0.09 0.61
N VAL A 51 -4.36 -0.15 -0.70
CA VAL A 51 -3.31 -0.83 -1.47
C VAL A 51 -1.98 -0.07 -1.43
N LEU A 52 -2.01 1.26 -1.60
CA LEU A 52 -0.80 2.09 -1.49
C LEU A 52 -0.20 2.01 -0.09
N THR A 53 -1.02 1.92 0.96
CA THR A 53 -0.56 1.83 2.34
C THR A 53 0.21 0.53 2.59
N ALA A 54 -0.33 -0.61 2.16
CA ALA A 54 0.39 -1.90 2.24
C ALA A 54 1.73 -1.86 1.49
N ARG A 55 1.73 -1.33 0.25
CA ARG A 55 2.96 -1.20 -0.56
C ARG A 55 3.99 -0.27 0.07
N ILE A 56 3.56 0.85 0.64
CA ILE A 56 4.44 1.81 1.33
C ILE A 56 5.07 1.12 2.55
N GLN A 57 4.32 0.36 3.34
CA GLN A 57 4.86 -0.37 4.50
C GLN A 57 5.94 -1.38 4.08
N TYR A 58 5.63 -2.21 3.07
CA TYR A 58 6.58 -3.18 2.51
C TYR A 58 7.86 -2.49 1.99
N MET A 59 7.70 -1.46 1.16
CA MET A 59 8.82 -0.73 0.58
C MET A 59 9.64 0.02 1.64
N THR A 60 9.00 0.52 2.69
CA THR A 60 9.70 1.15 3.82
C THR A 60 10.63 0.15 4.52
N ALA A 61 10.16 -1.08 4.77
CA ALA A 61 11.00 -2.14 5.34
C ALA A 61 12.15 -2.54 4.40
N HIS A 62 11.90 -2.59 3.08
CA HIS A 62 12.94 -2.83 2.09
C HIS A 62 14.03 -1.74 2.11
N MET A 63 13.64 -0.46 2.17
CA MET A 63 14.56 0.67 2.18
C MET A 63 15.44 0.74 3.42
N GLN A 64 14.96 0.25 4.58
CA GLN A 64 15.77 0.18 5.80
C GLN A 64 16.99 -0.73 5.63
N LYS A 65 16.82 -1.83 4.88
CA LYS A 65 17.89 -2.77 4.55
C LYS A 65 18.76 -2.26 3.38
N ASN A 66 18.14 -1.60 2.40
CA ASN A 66 18.77 -1.19 1.14
C ASN A 66 18.89 0.34 1.02
N LYS A 67 19.69 0.95 1.91
CA LYS A 67 19.82 2.43 1.99
C LYS A 67 20.36 3.11 0.72
N LYS A 68 21.06 2.37 -0.13
CA LYS A 68 21.69 2.88 -1.37
C LYS A 68 20.80 2.73 -2.62
N ASP A 69 19.62 2.14 -2.50
CA ASP A 69 18.69 2.01 -3.63
C ASP A 69 17.85 3.29 -3.83
N TYR A 70 18.44 4.26 -4.52
CA TYR A 70 17.78 5.54 -4.80
C TYR A 70 16.63 5.41 -5.81
N ALA A 71 16.60 4.37 -6.65
CA ALA A 71 15.52 4.16 -7.60
C ALA A 71 14.23 3.74 -6.89
N SER A 72 14.34 2.79 -5.96
CA SER A 72 13.22 2.36 -5.11
C SER A 72 12.76 3.48 -4.18
N LEU A 73 13.68 4.31 -3.65
CA LEU A 73 13.31 5.48 -2.83
C LEU A 73 12.45 6.49 -3.62
N ARG A 74 12.76 6.73 -4.90
CA ARG A 74 11.93 7.58 -5.77
C ARG A 74 10.54 6.98 -5.95
N GLY A 75 10.45 5.67 -6.18
CA GLY A 75 9.18 4.95 -6.27
C GLY A 75 8.35 5.04 -4.98
N LEU A 76 8.98 4.84 -3.82
CA LEU A 76 8.36 5.01 -2.50
C LEU A 76 7.80 6.42 -2.31
N THR A 77 8.61 7.43 -2.63
CA THR A 77 8.20 8.85 -2.52
C THR A 77 7.01 9.14 -3.42
N ALA A 78 7.01 8.64 -4.67
CA ALA A 78 5.90 8.79 -5.59
C ALA A 78 4.62 8.13 -5.06
N MET A 79 4.71 6.93 -4.45
CA MET A 79 3.57 6.25 -3.82
C MET A 79 2.99 7.07 -2.65
N VAL A 80 3.85 7.64 -1.79
CA VAL A 80 3.42 8.50 -0.67
C VAL A 80 2.68 9.73 -1.18
N VAL A 81 3.22 10.40 -2.20
CA VAL A 81 2.58 11.58 -2.82
C VAL A 81 1.25 11.21 -3.47
N ARG A 82 1.15 10.07 -4.16
CA ARG A 82 -0.10 9.60 -4.76
C ARG A 82 -1.17 9.33 -3.69
N ARG A 83 -0.82 8.63 -2.61
CA ARG A 83 -1.74 8.38 -1.49
C ARG A 83 -2.22 9.69 -0.86
N ARG A 84 -1.31 10.67 -0.69
CA ARG A 84 -1.65 12.00 -0.19
C ARG A 84 -2.70 12.68 -1.08
N LYS A 85 -2.52 12.69 -2.39
CA LYS A 85 -3.49 13.29 -3.33
C LYS A 85 -4.87 12.63 -3.27
N LEU A 86 -4.92 11.30 -3.09
CA LEU A 86 -6.18 10.57 -2.92
C LEU A 86 -6.88 10.94 -1.61
N LEU A 87 -6.12 11.11 -0.52
CA LEU A 87 -6.66 11.59 0.75
C LEU A 87 -7.16 13.04 0.66
N GLU A 88 -6.46 13.92 -0.06
CA GLU A 88 -6.92 15.30 -0.35
C GLU A 88 -8.20 15.31 -1.21
N TYR A 89 -8.37 14.30 -2.08
CA TYR A 89 -9.61 14.11 -2.83
C TYR A 89 -10.75 13.67 -1.91
N LEU A 90 -10.57 12.60 -1.13
CA LEU A 90 -11.58 12.14 -0.16
C LEU A 90 -11.97 13.25 0.82
N LEU A 91 -11.01 14.00 1.36
CA LEU A 91 -11.30 15.11 2.27
C LEU A 91 -12.26 16.17 1.68
N ARG A 92 -12.26 16.35 0.36
CA ARG A 92 -13.13 17.33 -0.33
C ARG A 92 -14.49 16.74 -0.70
N GLU A 93 -14.55 15.46 -1.01
CA GLU A 93 -15.78 14.79 -1.47
C GLU A 93 -16.59 14.18 -0.33
N ASP A 94 -15.92 13.49 0.60
CA ASP A 94 -16.53 12.74 1.69
C ASP A 94 -15.64 12.76 2.94
N LEU A 95 -16.01 13.63 3.88
CA LEU A 95 -15.28 13.84 5.12
C LEU A 95 -15.39 12.63 6.08
N ASP A 96 -16.54 11.96 6.10
CA ASP A 96 -16.79 10.83 7.00
C ASP A 96 -15.93 9.64 6.58
N GLU A 97 -15.88 9.38 5.28
CA GLU A 97 -15.04 8.34 4.70
C GLU A 97 -13.54 8.63 4.87
N PHE A 98 -13.13 9.90 4.72
CA PHE A 98 -11.78 10.33 5.02
C PHE A 98 -11.38 10.02 6.47
N ASN A 99 -12.25 10.36 7.44
CA ASN A 99 -12.01 10.11 8.86
C ASN A 99 -11.95 8.60 9.16
N ARG A 100 -12.86 7.81 8.57
CA ARG A 100 -12.89 6.35 8.71
C ARG A 100 -11.57 5.73 8.23
N ILE A 101 -11.16 6.02 7.00
CA ILE A 101 -9.96 5.44 6.39
C ILE A 101 -8.69 5.85 7.12
N THR A 102 -8.56 7.12 7.49
CA THR A 102 -7.36 7.61 8.15
C THR A 102 -7.19 7.01 9.54
N SER A 103 -8.31 6.81 10.27
CA SER A 103 -8.33 6.12 11.55
C SER A 103 -7.98 4.64 11.41
N GLU A 104 -8.65 3.91 10.51
CA GLU A 104 -8.43 2.47 10.33
C GLU A 104 -7.01 2.13 9.85
N LEU A 105 -6.46 2.92 8.92
CA LEU A 105 -5.13 2.70 8.36
C LEU A 105 -4.00 3.39 9.15
N ASN A 106 -4.35 4.08 10.24
CA ASN A 106 -3.43 4.84 11.10
C ASN A 106 -2.49 5.77 10.29
N ILE A 107 -3.08 6.55 9.37
CA ILE A 107 -2.34 7.44 8.48
C ILE A 107 -2.19 8.81 9.15
N ARG A 108 -0.96 9.32 9.22
CA ARG A 108 -0.68 10.66 9.74
C ARG A 108 -1.21 11.75 8.79
N THR A 109 -2.18 12.54 9.24
CA THR A 109 -2.88 13.58 8.44
C THR A 109 -2.39 15.00 8.68
N ASN A 110 -1.46 15.23 9.62
CA ASN A 110 -1.01 16.58 10.04
C ASN A 110 -0.54 17.50 8.90
N GLN A 111 -0.15 16.96 7.74
CA GLN A 111 0.29 17.73 6.58
C GLN A 111 -0.84 18.06 5.58
N LEU A 112 -2.00 17.41 5.68
CA LEU A 112 -3.15 17.60 4.81
C LEU A 112 -3.99 18.82 5.21
N MET A 113 -4.05 19.12 6.51
CA MET A 113 -4.85 20.21 7.07
C MET A 113 -4.16 21.58 6.98
N LYS A 114 -2.95 21.65 6.40
CA LYS A 114 -2.24 22.92 6.24
C LYS A 114 -2.86 23.68 5.05
N PRO A 115 -3.39 24.90 5.24
CA PRO A 115 -3.85 25.70 4.11
C PRO A 115 -2.69 25.84 3.11
N LYS A 116 -2.98 25.72 1.81
CA LYS A 116 -1.99 26.07 0.78
C LYS A 116 -1.53 27.49 1.10
N LEU A 117 -0.24 27.69 1.35
CA LEU A 117 0.33 29.01 1.57
C LEU A 117 -0.01 29.89 0.36
N GLN A 118 -1.09 30.66 0.46
CA GLN A 118 -1.50 31.64 -0.52
C GLN A 118 -0.47 32.77 -0.40
N GLY A 119 0.56 32.76 -1.24
CA GLY A 119 1.51 33.88 -1.27
C GLY A 119 2.96 33.58 -1.65
N ALA A 120 3.40 32.33 -1.74
CA ALA A 120 4.81 32.05 -2.11
C ALA A 120 5.12 32.17 -3.63
N ARG A 121 4.25 32.83 -4.40
CA ARG A 121 4.55 33.27 -5.78
C ARG A 121 5.13 34.70 -5.79
N GLY A 122 5.99 35.00 -4.82
CA GLY A 122 6.89 36.13 -4.88
C GLY A 122 8.01 35.84 -5.87
N ARG A 123 7.84 36.35 -7.09
CA ARG A 123 8.85 36.75 -8.09
C ARG A 123 10.21 36.03 -8.03
N ARG A 124 10.47 35.15 -8.99
CA ARG A 124 11.82 34.98 -9.58
C ARG A 124 11.73 35.39 -11.03
N THR A 125 11.78 36.71 -11.25
CA THR A 125 12.43 37.28 -12.43
C THR A 125 13.92 36.97 -12.33
#